data_AF-L7CLX0-F1
#
_entry.id   AF-L7CLX0-F1
#
_cell.length_a   1.000
_cell.length_b   1.000
_cell.length_c   1.000
_cell.angle_alpha   90.00
_cell.angle_beta   90.00
_cell.angle_gamma   90.00
#
_symmetry.space_group_name_H-M   'P 1'
#
loop_
_entity.id
_entity.type
_entity.pdbx_description
1 polymer ?
#
loop_
_entity_poly.entity_id
_entity_poly.type
_entity_poly.pdbx_seq_one_letter_code
_entity_poly.pdbx_strand_id
1 'polypeptide(L)'
;MKSKLTLTDLILVGVVASVGFSLLLPVVLRQRAAARNIQCSNNLAMLGLAMHNYHAAYNQLPPGLGGTVGGEDDTCNQGRLSPLVALSPFLEQQALWEKIANPYVSPKTGKRFPPMGPAPWFDSAEYTPWASAFATLRCPDDMQTKPEVPEQETIVVTTLAMPELPPGAIDPATFCNYVFSYGDGTYLMGEKIDQKNAESMRRVQAGMRGAFSGNQRMRFRDFLDGLSNTIGMSETITPDENDAKESHIAQGIKGLSLNPSLCLQTRDGDHADWWEVRRGSRWADGALAISGFQTVLPPNSPTCLSDLGMEDPIASASSRHADGVHALMMDGRTVFVRDSIDTGDLSQPGVSIGSEYTRPGSRSPYGVWGAMGSRAAREVLASPITNNASIEEVVREQRNPDQAAAAEERWTTWTDHDGEHRLKAKLNRIIDRETVELEDSKGILHRVPLNTLSDRHIIMAVMMHESQLEAASAPK
;
A
#
# COMPACT_ATOMS: atom_id res chain seq x y z
N MET A 1 -61.26 18.53 -15.62
CA MET A 1 -61.38 17.56 -14.51
C MET A 1 -60.19 17.75 -13.59
N LYS A 2 -60.37 18.24 -12.36
CA LYS A 2 -59.31 18.19 -11.34
C LYS A 2 -59.36 16.78 -10.75
N SER A 3 -58.42 15.91 -11.12
CA SER A 3 -58.30 14.57 -10.52
C SER A 3 -58.00 14.76 -9.02
N LYS A 4 -58.90 14.31 -8.15
CA LYS A 4 -58.63 14.28 -6.72
C LYS A 4 -57.61 13.16 -6.47
N LEU A 5 -56.39 13.51 -6.07
CA LEU A 5 -55.44 12.53 -5.55
C LEU A 5 -56.07 11.85 -4.33
N THR A 6 -56.08 10.52 -4.34
CA THR A 6 -56.55 9.74 -3.20
C THR A 6 -55.38 9.38 -2.28
N LEU A 7 -55.66 9.10 -1.01
CA LEU A 7 -54.65 8.65 -0.04
C LEU A 7 -53.90 7.41 -0.55
N THR A 8 -54.60 6.52 -1.25
CA THR A 8 -54.03 5.32 -1.88
C THR A 8 -53.01 5.65 -2.97
N ASP A 9 -53.25 6.69 -3.78
CA ASP A 9 -52.31 7.11 -4.82
C ASP A 9 -51.00 7.62 -4.20
N LEU A 10 -51.09 8.37 -3.09
CA LEU A 10 -49.93 8.87 -2.36
C LEU A 10 -49.11 7.74 -1.73
N ILE A 11 -49.78 6.72 -1.15
CA ILE A 11 -49.11 5.57 -0.57
C ILE A 11 -48.38 4.76 -1.65
N LEU A 12 -49.02 4.51 -2.79
CA LEU A 12 -48.41 3.75 -3.89
C LEU A 12 -47.14 4.45 -4.42
N VAL A 13 -47.20 5.76 -4.64
CA VAL A 13 -46.04 6.54 -5.08
C VAL A 13 -44.92 6.50 -4.04
N GLY A 14 -45.26 6.59 -2.74
CA GLY A 14 -44.30 6.46 -1.65
C GLY A 14 -43.61 5.10 -1.61
N VAL A 15 -44.35 4.01 -1.78
CA VAL A 15 -43.82 2.64 -1.81
C VAL A 15 -42.91 2.41 -3.01
N VAL A 16 -43.32 2.87 -4.20
CA VAL A 16 -42.48 2.73 -5.41
C VAL A 16 -41.20 3.56 -5.28
N ALA A 17 -41.28 4.78 -4.74
CA ALA A 17 -40.11 5.63 -4.53
C ALA A 17 -39.15 5.03 -3.49
N SER A 18 -39.65 4.52 -2.36
CA SER A 18 -38.80 3.93 -1.31
C SER A 18 -38.10 2.66 -1.78
N VAL A 19 -38.77 1.79 -2.54
CA VAL A 19 -38.17 0.62 -3.17
C VAL A 19 -37.11 1.05 -4.20
N GLY A 20 -37.41 2.07 -5.01
CA GLY A 20 -36.46 2.65 -5.96
C GLY A 20 -35.19 3.16 -5.28
N PHE A 21 -35.30 3.96 -4.22
CA PHE A 21 -34.15 4.46 -3.47
C PHE A 21 -33.35 3.34 -2.79
N SER A 22 -34.04 2.34 -2.22
CA SER A 22 -33.40 1.21 -1.55
C SER A 22 -32.55 0.35 -2.49
N LEU A 23 -32.97 0.22 -3.76
CA LEU A 23 -32.22 -0.51 -4.78
C LEU A 23 -31.09 0.31 -5.39
N LEU A 24 -31.25 1.64 -5.54
CA LEU A 24 -30.28 2.51 -6.18
C LEU A 24 -29.11 2.91 -5.27
N LEU A 25 -29.35 3.13 -3.98
CA LEU A 25 -28.31 3.54 -3.04
C LEU A 25 -27.09 2.59 -2.97
N PRO A 26 -27.25 1.26 -2.79
CA PRO A 26 -26.12 0.34 -2.77
C PRO A 26 -25.35 0.32 -4.11
N VAL A 27 -26.05 0.55 -5.21
CA VAL A 27 -25.42 0.64 -6.55
C VAL A 27 -24.58 1.90 -6.68
N VAL A 28 -25.11 3.07 -6.29
CA VAL A 28 -24.38 4.35 -6.35
C VAL A 28 -23.11 4.30 -5.49
N LEU A 29 -23.17 3.66 -4.32
CA LEU A 29 -22.00 3.51 -3.44
C LEU A 29 -20.93 2.62 -4.07
N ARG A 30 -21.31 1.48 -4.68
CA ARG A 30 -20.38 0.61 -5.41
C ARG A 30 -19.74 1.33 -6.59
N GLN A 31 -20.51 2.14 -7.33
CA GLN A 31 -19.99 2.92 -8.45
C GLN A 31 -18.98 3.99 -8.00
N ARG A 32 -19.24 4.68 -6.88
CA ARG A 32 -18.28 5.65 -6.32
C ARG A 32 -16.99 5.00 -5.86
N ALA A 33 -17.07 3.85 -5.19
CA ALA A 33 -15.88 3.09 -4.79
C ALA A 33 -15.05 2.64 -6.01
N ALA A 34 -15.71 2.15 -7.07
CA ALA A 34 -15.04 1.80 -8.32
C ALA A 34 -14.40 3.02 -9.00
N ALA A 35 -15.06 4.19 -8.98
CA ALA A 35 -14.51 5.42 -9.55
C ALA A 35 -13.24 5.88 -8.81
N ARG A 36 -13.19 5.81 -7.47
CA ARG A 36 -12.00 6.15 -6.69
C ARG A 36 -10.83 5.22 -7.01
N ASN A 37 -11.10 3.91 -7.13
CA ASN A 37 -10.11 2.92 -7.53
C ASN A 37 -9.52 3.22 -8.93
N ILE A 38 -10.38 3.51 -9.91
CA ILE A 38 -9.95 3.93 -11.26
C ILE A 38 -9.12 5.21 -11.22
N GLN A 39 -9.50 6.19 -10.40
CA GLN A 39 -8.76 7.43 -10.28
C GLN A 39 -7.35 7.22 -9.70
N CYS A 40 -7.19 6.36 -8.69
CA CYS A 40 -5.85 6.05 -8.17
C CYS A 40 -4.97 5.34 -9.21
N SER A 41 -5.56 4.43 -10.00
CA SER A 41 -4.88 3.78 -11.13
C SER A 41 -4.46 4.77 -12.23
N ASN A 42 -5.32 5.75 -12.53
CA ASN A 42 -5.03 6.82 -13.49
C ASN A 42 -3.94 7.76 -13.01
N ASN A 43 -3.92 8.12 -11.72
CA ASN A 43 -2.84 8.92 -11.14
C ASN A 43 -1.47 8.23 -11.30
N LEU A 44 -1.39 6.92 -11.06
CA LEU A 44 -0.19 6.13 -11.34
C LEU A 44 0.20 6.17 -12.82
N ALA A 45 -0.77 6.07 -13.73
CA ALA A 45 -0.50 6.18 -15.16
C ALA A 45 0.05 7.57 -15.54
N MET A 46 -0.47 8.65 -14.94
CA MET A 46 0.06 10.01 -15.14
C MET A 46 1.49 10.15 -14.59
N LEU A 47 1.77 9.56 -13.42
CA LEU A 47 3.13 9.50 -12.87
C LEU A 47 4.09 8.72 -13.77
N GLY A 48 3.62 7.61 -14.36
CA GLY A 48 4.38 6.83 -15.34
C GLY A 48 4.69 7.63 -16.60
N LEU A 49 3.72 8.35 -17.15
CA LEU A 49 3.92 9.22 -18.30
C LEU A 49 4.93 10.34 -17.97
N ALA A 50 4.81 10.98 -16.80
CA ALA A 50 5.76 12.00 -16.35
C ALA A 50 7.18 11.42 -16.22
N MET A 51 7.32 10.20 -15.70
CA MET A 51 8.60 9.51 -15.59
C MET A 51 9.22 9.19 -16.96
N HIS A 52 8.41 8.77 -17.94
CA HIS A 52 8.88 8.54 -19.31
C HIS A 52 9.28 9.85 -20.01
N ASN A 53 8.52 10.93 -19.81
CA ASN A 53 8.88 12.26 -20.32
C ASN A 53 10.18 12.78 -19.69
N TYR A 54 10.38 12.57 -18.38
CA TYR A 54 11.63 12.86 -17.70
C TYR A 54 12.79 12.06 -18.32
N HIS A 55 12.60 10.75 -18.54
CA HIS A 55 13.60 9.92 -19.20
C HIS A 55 13.91 10.39 -20.63
N ALA A 56 12.90 10.79 -21.40
CA ALA A 56 13.09 11.33 -22.75
C ALA A 56 13.89 12.64 -22.75
N ALA A 57 13.69 13.51 -21.74
CA ALA A 57 14.40 14.78 -21.61
C ALA A 57 15.84 14.62 -21.08
N TYR A 58 16.06 13.72 -20.12
CA TYR A 58 17.33 13.63 -19.37
C TYR A 58 18.12 12.35 -19.60
N ASN A 59 17.62 11.40 -20.41
CA ASN A 59 18.22 10.08 -20.67
C ASN A 59 18.52 9.26 -19.40
N GLN A 60 17.72 9.47 -18.36
CA GLN A 60 17.80 8.80 -17.07
C GLN A 60 16.48 8.95 -16.32
N LEU A 61 16.22 8.07 -15.37
CA LEU A 61 15.16 8.19 -14.38
C LEU A 61 15.56 9.20 -13.30
N PRO A 62 14.59 9.84 -12.62
CA PRO A 62 14.89 10.65 -11.45
C PRO A 62 15.51 9.77 -10.35
N PRO A 63 16.51 10.26 -9.60
CA PRO A 63 17.10 9.49 -8.50
C PRO A 63 16.11 9.36 -7.34
N GLY A 64 16.17 8.23 -6.61
CA GLY A 64 15.36 7.97 -5.41
C GLY A 64 15.59 8.97 -4.27
N LEU A 65 16.83 9.45 -4.17
CA LEU A 65 17.31 10.49 -3.26
C LEU A 65 18.16 11.49 -4.04
N GLY A 66 17.87 12.77 -3.91
CA GLY A 66 18.63 13.82 -4.60
C GLY A 66 18.66 15.15 -3.86
N GLY A 67 19.20 16.17 -4.52
CA GLY A 67 19.23 17.54 -3.98
C GLY A 67 20.61 17.98 -3.49
N THR A 68 20.62 18.88 -2.51
CA THR A 68 21.78 19.62 -1.99
C THR A 68 22.27 19.01 -0.68
N VAL A 69 23.57 19.10 -0.44
CA VAL A 69 24.24 18.50 0.73
C VAL A 69 25.23 19.48 1.34
N GLY A 70 25.64 19.24 2.59
CA GLY A 70 26.73 19.98 3.23
C GLY A 70 26.32 21.29 3.90
N GLY A 71 25.05 21.44 4.29
CA GLY A 71 24.53 22.57 5.04
C GLY A 71 23.62 22.14 6.18
N GLU A 72 23.02 23.13 6.85
CA GLU A 72 21.97 22.93 7.86
C GLU A 72 20.61 22.67 7.20
N ASP A 73 19.62 22.27 8.00
CA ASP A 73 18.30 21.87 7.48
C ASP A 73 17.53 23.00 6.80
N ASP A 74 17.88 24.26 7.03
CA ASP A 74 17.29 25.41 6.35
C ASP A 74 18.08 25.88 5.12
N THR A 75 19.31 25.39 4.94
CA THR A 75 20.25 25.81 3.90
C THR A 75 20.58 24.68 2.92
N CYS A 76 20.18 23.45 3.20
CA CYS A 76 20.23 22.36 2.25
C CYS A 76 19.15 21.33 2.57
N ASN A 77 18.93 20.41 1.62
CA ASN A 77 17.93 19.35 1.78
C ASN A 77 18.51 17.98 2.14
N GLN A 78 19.75 17.95 2.64
CA GLN A 78 20.49 16.74 3.04
C GLN A 78 20.61 15.64 1.96
N GLY A 79 20.33 15.96 0.69
CA GLY A 79 20.25 14.99 -0.39
C GLY A 79 19.05 14.05 -0.24
N ARG A 80 17.95 14.56 0.33
CA ARG A 80 16.73 13.80 0.67
C ARG A 80 15.53 14.11 -0.20
N LEU A 81 15.70 14.81 -1.33
CA LEU A 81 14.58 15.07 -2.23
C LEU A 81 14.11 13.79 -2.92
N SER A 82 12.80 13.58 -2.93
CA SER A 82 12.13 12.48 -3.62
C SER A 82 12.18 12.65 -5.15
N PRO A 83 11.94 11.57 -5.91
CA PRO A 83 11.81 11.67 -7.36
C PRO A 83 10.66 12.60 -7.80
N LEU A 84 9.60 12.74 -6.98
CA LEU A 84 8.43 13.58 -7.30
C LEU A 84 8.79 15.05 -7.48
N VAL A 85 9.79 15.55 -6.75
CA VAL A 85 10.27 16.92 -6.91
C VAL A 85 10.81 17.13 -8.32
N ALA A 86 11.58 16.18 -8.85
CA ALA A 86 12.11 16.22 -10.21
C ALA A 86 11.04 15.95 -11.30
N LEU A 87 9.98 15.22 -10.95
CA LEU A 87 8.84 14.96 -11.84
C LEU A 87 7.81 16.09 -11.88
N SER A 88 7.81 17.01 -10.91
CA SER A 88 6.85 18.11 -10.82
C SER A 88 6.64 18.91 -12.14
N PRO A 89 7.67 19.33 -12.91
CA PRO A 89 7.44 20.03 -14.17
C PRO A 89 6.77 19.16 -15.25
N PHE A 90 6.90 17.83 -15.16
CA PHE A 90 6.25 16.87 -16.06
C PHE A 90 4.83 16.48 -15.62
N LEU A 91 4.39 16.98 -14.47
CA LEU A 91 3.05 16.80 -13.88
C LEU A 91 2.25 18.11 -13.89
N GLU A 92 2.56 19.00 -14.85
CA GLU A 92 1.96 20.32 -15.00
C GLU A 92 2.18 21.26 -13.78
N GLN A 93 3.13 20.94 -12.90
CA GLN A 93 3.46 21.76 -11.72
C GLN A 93 4.67 22.68 -11.97
N GLN A 94 4.71 23.33 -13.13
CA GLN A 94 5.82 24.22 -13.52
C GLN A 94 6.01 25.39 -12.54
N ALA A 95 4.92 26.02 -12.08
CA ALA A 95 4.99 27.12 -11.13
C ALA A 95 5.53 26.69 -9.75
N LEU A 96 5.22 25.47 -9.32
CA LEU A 96 5.78 24.89 -8.08
C LEU A 96 7.28 24.61 -8.26
N TRP A 97 7.65 23.99 -9.38
CA TRP A 97 9.05 23.72 -9.72
C TRP A 97 9.88 25.01 -9.72
N GLU A 98 9.38 26.10 -10.29
CA GLU A 98 10.07 27.39 -10.30
C GLU A 98 10.32 27.96 -8.90
N LYS A 99 9.40 27.75 -7.96
CA LYS A 99 9.60 28.12 -6.55
C LYS A 99 10.66 27.26 -5.86
N ILE A 100 10.74 25.98 -6.23
CA ILE A 100 11.70 25.03 -5.65
C ILE A 100 13.10 25.25 -6.23
N ALA A 101 13.20 25.37 -7.54
CA ALA A 101 14.47 25.43 -8.27
C ALA A 101 15.20 26.77 -8.10
N ASN A 102 14.52 27.82 -7.64
CA ASN A 102 15.09 29.15 -7.45
C ASN A 102 15.14 29.53 -5.95
N PRO A 103 15.90 30.56 -5.56
CA PRO A 103 15.86 31.07 -4.19
C PRO A 103 14.43 31.51 -3.82
N TYR A 104 13.94 31.03 -2.70
CA TYR A 104 12.60 31.33 -2.21
C TYR A 104 12.69 32.23 -0.98
N VAL A 105 11.82 33.23 -0.88
CA VAL A 105 11.73 34.08 0.31
C VAL A 105 10.39 33.79 0.98
N SER A 106 10.44 33.36 2.24
CA SER A 106 9.23 33.08 3.00
C SER A 106 8.39 34.35 3.14
N PRO A 107 7.12 34.35 2.73
CA PRO A 107 6.24 35.49 2.96
C PRO A 107 5.91 35.68 4.45
N LYS A 108 6.09 34.63 5.27
CA LYS A 108 5.79 34.63 6.71
C LYS A 108 6.91 35.27 7.54
N THR A 109 8.17 34.90 7.28
CA THR A 109 9.32 35.31 8.09
C THR A 109 10.30 36.23 7.37
N GLY A 110 10.19 36.36 6.04
CA GLY A 110 11.20 37.01 5.21
C GLY A 110 12.49 36.19 5.05
N LYS A 111 12.57 35.00 5.63
CA LYS A 111 13.73 34.11 5.53
C LYS A 111 13.96 33.71 4.07
N ARG A 112 15.22 33.78 3.62
CA ARG A 112 15.62 33.35 2.28
C ARG A 112 16.15 31.92 2.33
N PHE A 113 15.56 31.07 1.51
CA PHE A 113 16.00 29.71 1.26
C PHE A 113 16.79 29.64 -0.05
N PRO A 114 17.84 28.80 -0.12
CA PRO A 114 18.58 28.59 -1.34
C PRO A 114 17.76 27.81 -2.39
N PRO A 115 18.24 27.78 -3.65
CA PRO A 115 17.72 26.87 -4.67
C PRO A 115 17.65 25.43 -4.15
N MET A 116 16.61 24.68 -4.57
CA MET A 116 16.28 23.33 -4.14
C MET A 116 15.78 23.21 -2.69
N GLY A 117 15.58 24.33 -2.00
CA GLY A 117 14.89 24.38 -0.71
C GLY A 117 15.64 23.75 0.47
N PRO A 118 15.03 23.83 1.66
CA PRO A 118 15.50 23.21 2.90
C PRO A 118 15.21 21.70 2.94
N ALA A 119 15.60 21.06 4.03
CA ALA A 119 15.27 19.67 4.34
C ALA A 119 13.77 19.40 4.20
N PRO A 120 13.35 18.21 3.72
CA PRO A 120 11.94 17.87 3.60
C PRO A 120 11.16 17.84 4.91
N TRP A 121 11.83 17.78 6.06
CA TRP A 121 11.23 17.87 7.41
C TRP A 121 11.27 19.30 7.98
N PHE A 122 11.78 20.26 7.23
CA PHE A 122 11.74 21.66 7.62
C PHE A 122 10.29 22.15 7.70
N ASP A 123 10.03 23.17 8.53
CA ASP A 123 8.68 23.73 8.72
C ASP A 123 8.05 24.13 7.38
N SER A 124 7.00 23.40 7.00
CA SER A 124 6.27 23.60 5.75
C SER A 124 5.49 24.91 5.74
N ALA A 125 5.19 25.48 6.92
CA ALA A 125 4.59 26.81 7.03
C ALA A 125 5.59 27.93 6.72
N GLU A 126 6.89 27.70 6.90
CA GLU A 126 7.94 28.65 6.53
C GLU A 126 8.38 28.46 5.08
N TYR A 127 8.54 27.20 4.64
CA TYR A 127 8.81 26.82 3.24
C TYR A 127 7.58 26.20 2.58
N THR A 128 6.65 27.06 2.14
CA THR A 128 5.35 26.66 1.55
C THR A 128 5.41 25.68 0.36
N PRO A 129 6.47 25.59 -0.46
CA PRO A 129 6.51 24.57 -1.50
C PRO A 129 6.40 23.13 -0.97
N TRP A 130 6.83 22.84 0.26
CA TRP A 130 6.67 21.51 0.86
C TRP A 130 5.22 21.21 1.26
N ALA A 131 4.43 22.23 1.62
CA ALA A 131 2.99 22.16 1.85
C ALA A 131 2.14 22.24 0.56
N SER A 132 2.73 21.98 -0.61
CA SER A 132 2.05 22.11 -1.91
C SER A 132 1.86 20.76 -2.61
N ALA A 133 1.53 19.69 -1.88
CA ALA A 133 1.16 18.42 -2.51
C ALA A 133 -0.09 18.61 -3.39
N PHE A 134 0.01 18.19 -4.66
CA PHE A 134 -1.03 18.39 -5.66
C PHE A 134 -1.94 17.15 -5.78
N ALA A 135 -3.12 17.33 -6.38
CA ALA A 135 -4.19 16.32 -6.40
C ALA A 135 -3.75 14.96 -6.98
N THR A 136 -2.85 14.94 -7.98
CA THR A 136 -2.32 13.70 -8.56
C THR A 136 -1.51 12.87 -7.56
N LEU A 137 -1.01 13.46 -6.47
CA LEU A 137 -0.29 12.73 -5.42
C LEU A 137 -1.21 12.08 -4.38
N ARG A 138 -2.52 12.35 -4.44
CA ARG A 138 -3.50 11.82 -3.50
C ARG A 138 -4.37 10.76 -4.16
N CYS A 139 -4.50 9.62 -3.50
CA CYS A 139 -5.46 8.59 -3.89
C CYS A 139 -6.81 8.89 -3.23
N PRO A 140 -7.90 9.11 -3.98
CA PRO A 140 -9.21 9.41 -3.41
C PRO A 140 -9.73 8.35 -2.45
N ASP A 141 -9.32 7.09 -2.61
CA ASP A 141 -9.78 6.00 -1.73
C ASP A 141 -9.16 6.05 -0.33
N ASP A 142 -8.00 6.71 -0.19
CA ASP A 142 -7.36 6.99 1.09
C ASP A 142 -7.92 8.27 1.75
N MET A 143 -8.61 9.13 0.99
CA MET A 143 -9.26 10.34 1.50
C MET A 143 -10.67 10.03 2.02
N GLN A 144 -10.77 9.19 3.06
CA GLN A 144 -12.07 8.71 3.56
C GLN A 144 -12.89 9.77 4.32
N THR A 145 -12.31 10.91 4.69
CA THR A 145 -13.01 12.04 5.33
C THR A 145 -12.84 13.38 4.59
N LYS A 146 -13.38 13.47 3.36
CA LYS A 146 -14.17 14.60 2.79
C LYS A 146 -14.19 14.57 1.26
N PRO A 147 -15.37 14.59 0.62
CA PRO A 147 -15.50 14.95 -0.79
C PRO A 147 -15.58 16.47 -0.91
N GLU A 148 -14.52 17.19 -0.56
CA GLU A 148 -14.36 18.61 -0.87
C GLU A 148 -12.86 18.87 -0.83
N VAL A 149 -12.22 18.80 -2.01
CA VAL A 149 -11.03 19.62 -2.22
C VAL A 149 -11.58 21.04 -2.17
N PRO A 150 -11.25 21.87 -1.15
CA PRO A 150 -11.66 23.26 -1.20
C PRO A 150 -11.01 23.84 -2.46
N GLU A 151 -11.80 24.46 -3.34
CA GLU A 151 -11.24 25.51 -4.18
C GLU A 151 -10.44 26.41 -3.24
N GLN A 152 -9.15 26.59 -3.53
CA GLN A 152 -8.25 27.38 -2.69
C GLN A 152 -8.82 28.80 -2.55
N GLU A 153 -9.62 29.04 -1.52
CA GLU A 153 -9.75 30.38 -0.97
C GLU A 153 -8.45 30.66 -0.24
N THR A 154 -7.66 31.55 -0.84
CA THR A 154 -6.51 32.20 -0.21
C THR A 154 -6.89 32.61 1.20
N ILE A 155 -6.34 31.92 2.20
CA ILE A 155 -6.51 32.29 3.61
C ILE A 155 -5.73 33.60 3.80
N VAL A 156 -6.44 34.73 3.86
CA VAL A 156 -5.89 35.99 4.31
C VAL A 156 -5.81 35.94 5.84
N VAL A 157 -4.66 35.49 6.36
CA VAL A 157 -4.39 35.49 7.80
C VAL A 157 -4.22 36.94 8.25
N THR A 158 -5.18 37.47 9.01
CA THR A 158 -5.20 38.86 9.52
C THR A 158 -4.64 39.01 10.95
N THR A 159 -4.10 37.95 11.54
CA THR A 159 -3.48 38.00 12.88
C THR A 159 -2.22 37.14 12.95
N LEU A 160 -1.15 37.70 13.53
CA LEU A 160 0.14 37.05 13.79
C LEU A 160 0.08 35.93 14.85
N ALA A 161 -1.11 35.40 15.16
CA ALA A 161 -1.28 34.28 16.07
C ALA A 161 -1.27 32.99 15.26
N MET A 162 -0.13 32.30 15.27
CA MET A 162 0.03 31.00 14.64
C MET A 162 -0.68 29.94 15.50
N PRO A 163 -1.40 28.97 14.91
CA PRO A 163 -1.53 27.68 15.56
C PRO A 163 -0.13 27.05 15.52
N GLU A 164 0.51 26.93 16.68
CA GLU A 164 1.65 26.03 16.83
C GLU A 164 1.14 24.62 16.53
N LEU A 165 1.50 24.08 15.37
CA LEU A 165 1.36 22.65 15.12
C LEU A 165 2.36 21.97 16.07
N PRO A 166 1.92 21.06 16.96
CA PRO A 166 2.83 20.37 17.87
C PRO A 166 3.89 19.59 17.07
N PRO A 167 5.07 19.32 17.65
CA PRO A 167 6.04 18.41 17.07
C PRO A 167 5.35 17.08 16.74
N GLY A 168 5.39 16.65 15.47
CA GLY A 168 4.68 15.46 14.99
C GLY A 168 3.28 15.71 14.40
N ALA A 169 2.81 16.95 14.30
CA ALA A 169 1.57 17.23 13.60
C ALA A 169 1.76 17.04 12.08
N ILE A 170 0.96 16.16 11.51
CA ILE A 170 1.07 15.70 10.13
C ILE A 170 0.16 16.59 9.26
N ASP A 171 0.74 17.43 8.41
CA ASP A 171 0.00 18.36 7.54
C ASP A 171 -0.54 17.62 6.29
N PRO A 172 -1.86 17.47 6.11
CA PRO A 172 -2.41 16.77 4.93
C PRO A 172 -1.95 17.34 3.59
N ALA A 173 -1.52 18.61 3.56
CA ALA A 173 -0.96 19.27 2.39
C ALA A 173 0.45 18.79 2.01
N THR A 174 1.07 17.92 2.81
CA THR A 174 2.38 17.31 2.53
C THR A 174 2.29 15.85 2.10
N PHE A 175 1.10 15.23 2.13
CA PHE A 175 1.00 13.78 1.97
C PHE A 175 1.10 13.33 0.50
N CYS A 176 1.60 12.12 0.31
CA CYS A 176 1.65 11.42 -0.97
C CYS A 176 1.25 9.96 -0.79
N ASN A 177 0.32 9.51 -1.62
CA ASN A 177 -0.13 8.12 -1.66
C ASN A 177 0.69 7.24 -2.62
N TYR A 178 1.68 7.79 -3.31
CA TYR A 178 2.45 7.06 -4.33
C TYR A 178 3.92 6.98 -3.94
N VAL A 179 4.45 5.76 -3.96
CA VAL A 179 5.78 5.40 -3.48
C VAL A 179 6.58 4.67 -4.56
N PHE A 180 7.90 4.77 -4.49
CA PHE A 180 8.83 4.23 -5.49
C PHE A 180 9.41 2.87 -5.10
N SER A 181 9.59 1.98 -6.09
CA SER A 181 10.10 0.63 -5.87
C SER A 181 11.62 0.62 -5.69
N TYR A 182 12.08 0.18 -4.52
CA TYR A 182 13.49 -0.08 -4.21
C TYR A 182 13.87 -1.57 -4.37
N GLY A 183 12.94 -2.37 -4.89
CA GLY A 183 13.13 -3.79 -5.19
C GLY A 183 13.11 -4.66 -3.95
N ASP A 184 13.87 -5.74 -3.97
CA ASP A 184 13.78 -6.83 -3.02
C ASP A 184 15.03 -6.99 -2.12
N GLY A 185 15.88 -5.97 -2.08
CA GLY A 185 17.00 -5.91 -1.13
C GLY A 185 16.49 -5.65 0.30
N THR A 186 17.18 -6.21 1.29
CA THR A 186 16.79 -6.06 2.72
C THR A 186 17.89 -5.44 3.58
N TYR A 187 19.07 -5.16 3.04
CA TYR A 187 20.22 -4.68 3.81
C TYR A 187 20.61 -3.26 3.43
N LEU A 188 20.50 -2.34 4.39
CA LEU A 188 20.92 -0.94 4.30
C LEU A 188 20.36 -0.23 3.05
N MET A 189 19.09 -0.51 2.77
CA MET A 189 18.40 -0.03 1.56
C MET A 189 17.99 1.44 1.64
N GLY A 190 17.86 1.97 2.86
CA GLY A 190 17.57 3.38 3.13
C GLY A 190 18.81 4.25 3.30
N GLU A 191 20.00 3.64 3.42
CA GLU A 191 21.26 4.36 3.56
C GLU A 191 21.62 5.13 2.28
N LYS A 192 22.10 6.36 2.46
CA LYS A 192 22.62 7.17 1.36
C LYS A 192 23.91 6.56 0.82
N ILE A 193 24.03 6.47 -0.51
CA ILE A 193 25.17 5.80 -1.13
C ILE A 193 26.33 6.78 -1.25
N ASP A 194 27.44 6.44 -0.60
CA ASP A 194 28.72 7.10 -0.83
C ASP A 194 29.42 6.48 -2.04
N GLN A 195 29.37 7.20 -3.16
CA GLN A 195 29.97 6.77 -4.42
C GLN A 195 31.51 6.66 -4.37
N LYS A 196 32.16 7.26 -3.36
CA LYS A 196 33.61 7.16 -3.17
C LYS A 196 33.99 5.93 -2.35
N ASN A 197 33.05 5.33 -1.63
CA ASN A 197 33.28 4.15 -0.81
C ASN A 197 33.05 2.87 -1.64
N ALA A 198 34.13 2.08 -1.81
CA ALA A 198 34.09 0.85 -2.57
C ALA A 198 33.12 -0.20 -1.98
N GLU A 199 32.96 -0.25 -0.66
CA GLU A 199 32.04 -1.16 0.01
C GLU A 199 30.58 -0.77 -0.25
N SER A 200 30.26 0.53 -0.12
CA SER A 200 28.95 1.07 -0.46
C SER A 200 28.59 0.75 -1.91
N MET A 201 29.52 0.96 -2.85
CA MET A 201 29.31 0.63 -4.26
C MET A 201 29.16 -0.88 -4.53
N ARG A 202 29.85 -1.75 -3.79
CA ARG A 202 29.66 -3.20 -3.88
C ARG A 202 28.26 -3.60 -3.40
N ARG A 203 27.77 -3.03 -2.29
CA ARG A 203 26.41 -3.26 -1.81
C ARG A 203 25.36 -2.86 -2.85
N VAL A 204 25.52 -1.68 -3.46
CA VAL A 204 24.62 -1.17 -4.50
C VAL A 204 24.54 -2.13 -5.68
N GLN A 205 25.69 -2.62 -6.15
CA GLN A 205 25.75 -3.57 -7.26
C GLN A 205 25.16 -4.94 -6.90
N ALA A 206 25.24 -5.33 -5.64
CA ALA A 206 24.80 -6.63 -5.14
C ALA A 206 23.29 -6.70 -4.87
N GLY A 207 22.79 -5.79 -4.02
CA GLY A 207 21.46 -5.91 -3.40
C GLY A 207 20.45 -4.85 -3.82
N MET A 208 20.91 -3.71 -4.35
CA MET A 208 19.98 -2.64 -4.73
C MET A 208 19.45 -2.84 -6.15
N ARG A 209 18.47 -3.74 -6.29
CA ARG A 209 17.90 -4.18 -7.58
C ARG A 209 16.57 -3.53 -7.99
N GLY A 210 16.02 -2.62 -7.20
CA GLY A 210 14.79 -1.89 -7.54
C GLY A 210 14.87 -1.03 -8.79
N ALA A 211 13.73 -0.52 -9.24
CA ALA A 211 13.70 0.55 -10.24
C ALA A 211 14.41 1.82 -9.73
N PHE A 212 14.38 2.04 -8.42
CA PHE A 212 15.05 3.13 -7.70
C PHE A 212 16.01 2.56 -6.65
N SER A 213 17.03 3.33 -6.30
CA SER A 213 18.06 2.90 -5.33
C SER A 213 18.80 4.13 -4.83
N GLY A 214 18.40 4.64 -3.66
CA GLY A 214 19.00 5.82 -3.03
C GLY A 214 19.26 6.94 -4.04
N ASN A 215 20.48 7.47 -4.04
CA ASN A 215 20.95 8.53 -4.95
C ASN A 215 21.53 8.03 -6.29
N GLN A 216 21.21 6.80 -6.70
CA GLN A 216 21.60 6.30 -8.03
C GLN A 216 20.69 6.82 -9.13
N ARG A 217 21.27 7.01 -10.32
CA ARG A 217 20.55 7.42 -11.53
C ARG A 217 20.45 6.21 -12.45
N MET A 218 19.24 5.69 -12.60
CA MET A 218 18.95 4.54 -13.46
C MET A 218 18.56 4.99 -14.87
N ARG A 219 18.69 4.12 -15.86
CA ARG A 219 18.27 4.33 -17.24
C ARG A 219 17.47 3.13 -17.72
N PHE A 220 16.65 3.28 -18.76
CA PHE A 220 15.88 2.15 -19.29
C PHE A 220 16.72 0.94 -19.71
N ARG A 221 17.97 1.15 -20.15
CA ARG A 221 18.91 0.05 -20.45
C ARG A 221 19.32 -0.80 -19.24
N ASP A 222 19.13 -0.29 -18.02
CA ASP A 222 19.55 -0.97 -16.78
C ASP A 222 18.50 -2.01 -16.32
N PHE A 223 17.33 -2.05 -16.99
CA PHE A 223 16.26 -3.03 -16.79
C PHE A 223 16.45 -4.20 -17.75
N LEU A 224 17.36 -5.12 -17.39
CA LEU A 224 17.68 -6.29 -18.22
C LEU A 224 16.54 -7.30 -18.30
N ASP A 225 15.58 -7.22 -17.37
CA ASP A 225 14.43 -8.11 -17.28
C ASP A 225 13.24 -7.58 -18.10
N GLY A 226 13.38 -6.38 -18.67
CA GLY A 226 12.35 -5.68 -19.45
C GLY A 226 11.51 -4.74 -18.58
N LEU A 227 11.21 -3.54 -19.12
CA LEU A 227 10.42 -2.52 -18.41
C LEU A 227 9.01 -3.02 -18.04
N SER A 228 8.44 -3.94 -18.80
CA SER A 228 7.12 -4.52 -18.54
C SER A 228 7.10 -5.53 -17.38
N ASN A 229 8.26 -5.97 -16.90
CA ASN A 229 8.38 -6.97 -15.83
C ASN A 229 8.80 -6.35 -14.49
N THR A 230 9.29 -5.12 -14.49
CA THR A 230 9.74 -4.43 -13.27
C THR A 230 8.72 -3.39 -12.82
N ILE A 231 8.35 -3.42 -11.54
CA ILE A 231 7.52 -2.40 -10.90
C ILE A 231 8.37 -1.16 -10.60
N GLY A 232 7.85 0.00 -10.97
CA GLY A 232 8.43 1.31 -10.68
C GLY A 232 7.83 2.01 -9.47
N MET A 233 6.49 1.96 -9.34
CA MET A 233 5.77 2.66 -8.27
C MET A 233 4.59 1.83 -7.77
N SER A 234 4.13 2.14 -6.56
CA SER A 234 2.94 1.54 -5.95
C SER A 234 2.28 2.54 -5.02
N GLU A 235 1.18 2.14 -4.39
CA GLU A 235 0.44 2.94 -3.43
C GLU A 235 0.97 2.77 -1.98
N THR A 236 0.68 3.78 -1.15
CA THR A 236 0.81 3.75 0.30
C THR A 236 -0.41 4.41 0.94
N ILE A 237 -0.84 3.88 2.08
CA ILE A 237 -1.77 4.55 3.00
C ILE A 237 -1.01 5.69 3.68
N THR A 238 -1.66 6.86 3.74
CA THR A 238 -1.16 8.05 4.44
C THR A 238 -1.89 8.22 5.78
N PRO A 239 -1.39 9.08 6.68
CA PRO A 239 -2.10 9.39 7.92
C PRO A 239 -3.48 9.97 7.64
N ASP A 240 -4.43 9.70 8.53
CA ASP A 240 -5.78 10.26 8.49
C ASP A 240 -6.23 10.69 9.90
N GLU A 241 -7.43 11.27 9.98
CA GLU A 241 -8.03 11.72 11.25
C GLU A 241 -8.31 10.56 12.23
N ASN A 242 -8.28 9.31 11.75
CA ASN A 242 -8.54 8.11 12.55
C ASN A 242 -7.25 7.39 13.00
N ASP A 243 -6.10 8.05 12.86
CA ASP A 243 -4.78 7.46 13.13
C ASP A 243 -4.58 6.15 12.36
N ALA A 244 -4.73 6.20 11.03
CA ALA A 244 -4.52 5.09 10.09
C ALA A 244 -3.34 4.21 10.52
N LYS A 245 -3.66 3.05 11.12
CA LYS A 245 -2.65 2.22 11.78
C LYS A 245 -1.61 1.70 10.79
N GLU A 246 -2.06 1.52 9.55
CA GLU A 246 -1.30 1.07 8.40
C GLU A 246 -0.25 2.10 7.93
N SER A 247 -0.37 3.36 8.35
CA SER A 247 0.62 4.41 8.07
C SER A 247 1.78 4.43 9.07
N HIS A 248 1.64 3.75 10.21
CA HIS A 248 2.69 3.66 11.24
C HIS A 248 3.88 2.85 10.75
N ILE A 249 5.04 3.17 11.32
CA ILE A 249 6.31 2.51 11.04
C ILE A 249 6.85 1.99 12.36
N ALA A 250 6.89 0.67 12.52
CA ALA A 250 7.48 0.05 13.70
C ALA A 250 9.00 0.25 13.69
N GLN A 251 9.64 0.53 14.81
CA GLN A 251 11.10 0.72 14.87
C GLN A 251 11.78 -0.20 15.89
N GLY A 252 13.10 -0.36 15.76
CA GLY A 252 13.92 -1.14 16.68
C GLY A 252 13.85 -2.66 16.46
N ILE A 253 13.44 -3.11 15.27
CA ILE A 253 13.28 -4.54 14.99
C ILE A 253 14.64 -5.18 14.66
N LYS A 254 15.26 -5.82 15.66
CA LYS A 254 16.57 -6.46 15.48
C LYS A 254 16.52 -7.64 14.52
N GLY A 255 17.52 -7.72 13.63
CA GLY A 255 17.64 -8.82 12.67
C GLY A 255 16.69 -8.75 11.48
N LEU A 256 15.99 -7.61 11.31
CA LEU A 256 15.00 -7.40 10.25
C LEU A 256 15.56 -7.67 8.85
N SER A 257 16.80 -7.25 8.57
CA SER A 257 17.45 -7.46 7.26
C SER A 257 17.72 -8.95 6.95
N LEU A 258 17.86 -9.79 7.98
CA LEU A 258 18.10 -11.22 7.86
C LEU A 258 16.80 -12.04 7.84
N ASN A 259 15.76 -11.55 8.51
CA ASN A 259 14.46 -12.19 8.58
C ASN A 259 13.34 -11.15 8.51
N PRO A 260 12.86 -10.82 7.29
CA PRO A 260 11.77 -9.88 7.07
C PRO A 260 10.45 -10.25 7.76
N SER A 261 10.18 -11.54 7.98
CA SER A 261 8.94 -11.99 8.61
C SER A 261 8.72 -11.44 10.03
N LEU A 262 9.79 -10.98 10.69
CA LEU A 262 9.72 -10.29 11.99
C LEU A 262 8.83 -9.04 11.92
N CYS A 263 8.80 -8.36 10.76
CA CYS A 263 7.96 -7.18 10.60
C CYS A 263 6.46 -7.49 10.60
N LEU A 264 6.04 -8.67 10.13
CA LEU A 264 4.63 -9.05 10.15
C LEU A 264 4.08 -9.17 11.58
N GLN A 265 4.96 -9.46 12.55
CA GLN A 265 4.60 -9.62 13.95
C GLN A 265 4.29 -8.28 14.63
N THR A 266 4.65 -7.14 14.03
CA THR A 266 4.41 -5.81 14.61
C THR A 266 2.98 -5.31 14.40
N ARG A 267 2.20 -5.92 13.49
CA ARG A 267 0.80 -5.52 13.23
C ARG A 267 -0.14 -5.93 14.35
N ASP A 268 0.01 -7.18 14.75
CA ASP A 268 -0.92 -7.88 15.65
C ASP A 268 -0.34 -7.96 17.08
N GLY A 269 0.93 -7.58 17.25
CA GLY A 269 1.62 -7.50 18.54
C GLY A 269 1.50 -6.12 19.18
N ASP A 270 1.66 -6.07 20.51
CA ASP A 270 1.72 -4.83 21.30
C ASP A 270 3.11 -4.17 21.13
N HIS A 271 3.47 -3.84 19.88
CA HIS A 271 4.74 -3.18 19.60
C HIS A 271 4.69 -1.76 20.16
N ALA A 272 5.51 -1.50 21.16
CA ALA A 272 5.45 -0.26 21.93
C ALA A 272 6.24 0.90 21.31
N ASP A 273 7.04 0.65 20.27
CA ASP A 273 7.98 1.65 19.73
C ASP A 273 7.70 1.98 18.25
N TRP A 274 6.96 3.07 18.05
CA TRP A 274 6.59 3.56 16.72
C TRP A 274 7.43 4.77 16.37
N TRP A 275 7.89 4.83 15.12
CA TRP A 275 8.58 6.01 14.62
C TRP A 275 7.60 7.18 14.49
N GLU A 276 8.03 8.38 14.88
CA GLU A 276 7.17 9.57 14.91
C GLU A 276 6.69 9.99 13.50
N VAL A 277 7.43 9.60 12.47
CA VAL A 277 7.10 9.89 11.07
C VAL A 277 6.30 8.74 10.48
N ARG A 278 5.26 9.08 9.71
CA ARG A 278 4.38 8.13 9.04
C ARG A 278 4.69 7.96 7.56
N ARG A 279 4.27 6.82 7.01
CA ARG A 279 4.30 6.53 5.58
C ARG A 279 3.58 7.61 4.78
N GLY A 280 4.19 8.03 3.68
CA GLY A 280 3.60 9.01 2.76
C GLY A 280 3.31 10.39 3.38
N SER A 281 3.81 10.69 4.58
CA SER A 281 3.54 11.97 5.25
C SER A 281 4.21 13.17 4.58
N ARG A 282 5.27 12.96 3.78
CA ARG A 282 6.06 14.05 3.17
C ARG A 282 6.45 13.70 1.73
N TRP A 283 5.74 14.26 0.76
CA TRP A 283 5.92 13.98 -0.67
C TRP A 283 7.31 14.36 -1.21
N ALA A 284 7.93 15.39 -0.63
CA ALA A 284 9.26 15.86 -1.01
C ALA A 284 10.39 15.01 -0.39
N ASP A 285 10.12 14.16 0.60
CA ASP A 285 11.13 13.31 1.23
C ASP A 285 11.28 11.99 0.48
N GLY A 286 12.47 11.71 -0.04
CA GLY A 286 12.79 10.50 -0.79
C GLY A 286 13.16 9.29 0.06
N ALA A 287 13.07 9.37 1.40
CA ALA A 287 13.29 8.22 2.28
C ALA A 287 12.57 6.98 1.78
N LEU A 288 13.26 5.83 1.75
CA LEU A 288 12.61 4.55 1.48
C LEU A 288 11.48 4.29 2.49
N ALA A 289 11.69 4.61 3.76
CA ALA A 289 10.67 4.45 4.80
C ALA A 289 9.44 5.38 4.64
N ILE A 290 9.46 6.41 3.79
CA ILE A 290 8.36 7.38 3.65
C ILE A 290 7.73 7.31 2.25
N SER A 291 8.56 7.47 1.23
CA SER A 291 8.17 7.57 -0.17
C SER A 291 8.67 6.41 -1.03
N GLY A 292 9.19 5.35 -0.41
CA GLY A 292 9.60 4.13 -1.09
C GLY A 292 8.84 2.91 -0.60
N PHE A 293 9.00 1.80 -1.31
CA PHE A 293 8.61 0.47 -0.87
C PHE A 293 9.57 -0.58 -1.44
N GLN A 294 9.56 -1.75 -0.84
CA GLN A 294 10.26 -2.94 -1.25
C GLN A 294 9.27 -4.04 -1.60
N THR A 295 9.63 -4.86 -2.56
CA THR A 295 8.87 -6.04 -2.96
C THR A 295 9.31 -7.26 -2.14
N VAL A 296 9.24 -7.13 -0.81
CA VAL A 296 9.66 -8.17 0.14
C VAL A 296 8.41 -8.76 0.80
N LEU A 297 7.75 -7.95 1.64
CA LEU A 297 6.50 -8.33 2.28
C LEU A 297 5.32 -8.13 1.33
N PRO A 298 4.23 -8.93 1.47
CA PRO A 298 3.06 -8.78 0.61
C PRO A 298 2.43 -7.39 0.75
N PRO A 299 1.66 -6.93 -0.25
CA PRO A 299 0.91 -5.68 -0.12
C PRO A 299 0.04 -5.68 1.14
N ASN A 300 -0.22 -4.49 1.69
CA ASN A 300 -0.95 -4.26 2.94
C ASN A 300 -0.30 -4.88 4.20
N SER A 301 1.01 -5.18 4.14
CA SER A 301 1.82 -5.56 5.30
C SER A 301 2.35 -4.35 6.08
N PRO A 302 2.77 -4.53 7.34
CA PRO A 302 3.43 -3.47 8.12
C PRO A 302 4.71 -2.95 7.45
N THR A 303 5.12 -1.77 7.88
CA THR A 303 6.45 -1.21 7.59
C THR A 303 7.26 -1.20 8.87
N CYS A 304 8.52 -1.60 8.77
CA CYS A 304 9.41 -1.66 9.92
C CYS A 304 10.78 -1.05 9.62
N LEU A 305 11.40 -0.51 10.66
CA LEU A 305 12.80 -0.12 10.71
C LEU A 305 13.53 -1.12 11.62
N SER A 306 14.75 -1.48 11.24
CA SER A 306 15.60 -2.26 12.13
C SER A 306 16.13 -1.40 13.27
N ASP A 307 17.04 -1.96 14.07
CA ASP A 307 17.82 -1.22 15.07
C ASP A 307 18.77 -0.17 14.44
N LEU A 308 18.94 -0.18 13.12
CA LEU A 308 19.65 0.87 12.36
C LEU A 308 18.72 1.99 11.87
N GLY A 309 17.43 1.96 12.24
CA GLY A 309 16.47 3.01 11.92
C GLY A 309 16.25 3.19 10.42
N MET A 310 16.25 4.45 9.95
CA MET A 310 15.93 4.79 8.56
C MET A 310 16.90 4.22 7.51
N GLU A 311 18.09 3.77 7.91
CA GLU A 311 19.08 3.21 6.99
C GLU A 311 18.71 1.80 6.52
N ASP A 312 17.92 1.09 7.32
CA ASP A 312 17.59 -0.33 7.10
C ASP A 312 16.08 -0.60 7.27
N PRO A 313 15.23 0.00 6.41
CA PRO A 313 13.80 -0.22 6.43
C PRO A 313 13.41 -1.50 5.65
N ILE A 314 12.27 -2.07 6.05
CA ILE A 314 11.43 -2.94 5.22
C ILE A 314 10.08 -2.26 5.08
N ALA A 315 9.85 -1.68 3.91
CA ALA A 315 8.67 -0.87 3.60
C ALA A 315 7.73 -1.56 2.62
N SER A 316 6.50 -1.83 3.03
CA SER A 316 5.50 -2.52 2.20
C SER A 316 4.67 -1.55 1.37
N ALA A 317 4.14 -1.98 0.22
CA ALA A 317 3.07 -1.23 -0.46
C ALA A 317 1.76 -1.36 0.34
N SER A 318 0.91 -0.33 0.33
CA SER A 318 -0.38 -0.40 1.01
C SER A 318 -1.45 0.46 0.32
N SER A 319 -2.71 0.02 0.38
CA SER A 319 -3.85 0.79 -0.11
C SER A 319 -5.12 0.43 0.66
N ARG A 320 -6.17 1.23 0.48
CA ARG A 320 -7.51 0.93 1.01
C ARG A 320 -8.40 0.16 0.03
N HIS A 321 -7.86 -0.19 -1.14
CA HIS A 321 -8.56 -1.01 -2.12
C HIS A 321 -8.79 -2.41 -1.55
N ALA A 322 -9.88 -3.05 -1.98
CA ALA A 322 -10.14 -4.43 -1.59
C ALA A 322 -9.08 -5.38 -2.16
N ASP A 323 -8.43 -6.13 -1.27
CA ASP A 323 -7.53 -7.26 -1.58
C ASP A 323 -6.25 -6.93 -2.37
N GLY A 324 -5.73 -5.70 -2.34
CA GLY A 324 -4.51 -5.39 -3.08
C GLY A 324 -4.09 -3.93 -3.16
N VAL A 325 -3.19 -3.66 -4.11
CA VAL A 325 -2.65 -2.34 -4.45
C VAL A 325 -2.55 -2.18 -5.97
N HIS A 326 -2.61 -0.95 -6.47
CA HIS A 326 -2.15 -0.65 -7.82
C HIS A 326 -0.64 -0.48 -7.85
N ALA A 327 -0.01 -1.13 -8.82
CA ALA A 327 1.40 -1.01 -9.12
C ALA A 327 1.58 -0.48 -10.55
N LEU A 328 2.49 0.48 -10.71
CA LEU A 328 2.93 0.99 -11.99
C LEU A 328 4.16 0.21 -12.43
N MET A 329 4.07 -0.44 -13.58
CA MET A 329 5.20 -1.07 -14.26
C MET A 329 6.07 -0.02 -14.96
N MET A 330 7.36 -0.32 -15.14
CA MET A 330 8.32 0.61 -15.72
C MET A 330 8.05 0.93 -17.20
N ASP A 331 7.22 0.15 -17.90
CA ASP A 331 6.72 0.43 -19.25
C ASP A 331 5.55 1.43 -19.28
N GLY A 332 5.08 1.91 -18.11
CA GLY A 332 3.98 2.87 -17.98
C GLY A 332 2.61 2.23 -17.75
N ARG A 333 2.53 0.91 -17.71
CA ARG A 333 1.29 0.19 -17.46
C ARG A 333 0.97 0.12 -15.97
N THR A 334 -0.27 0.40 -15.59
CA THR A 334 -0.78 0.11 -14.24
C THR A 334 -1.39 -1.29 -14.17
N VAL A 335 -1.07 -2.04 -13.11
CA VAL A 335 -1.62 -3.38 -12.81
C VAL A 335 -2.11 -3.44 -11.37
N PHE A 336 -3.12 -4.26 -11.11
CA PHE A 336 -3.58 -4.53 -9.75
C PHE A 336 -2.90 -5.78 -9.20
N VAL A 337 -2.24 -5.64 -8.05
CA VAL A 337 -1.48 -6.71 -7.37
C VAL A 337 -2.25 -7.08 -6.11
N ARG A 338 -2.57 -8.37 -5.96
CA ARG A 338 -3.32 -8.86 -4.80
C ARG A 338 -2.44 -9.04 -3.57
N ASP A 339 -3.03 -8.93 -2.38
CA ASP A 339 -2.36 -9.23 -1.10
C ASP A 339 -1.90 -10.69 -1.01
N SER A 340 -2.60 -11.58 -1.70
CA SER A 340 -2.30 -13.02 -1.81
C SER A 340 -1.24 -13.36 -2.86
N ILE A 341 -0.50 -12.38 -3.37
CA ILE A 341 0.62 -12.62 -4.29
C ILE A 341 1.68 -13.52 -3.63
N ASP A 342 2.29 -14.37 -4.43
CA ASP A 342 3.40 -15.21 -3.99
C ASP A 342 4.59 -14.35 -3.55
N THR A 343 4.94 -14.47 -2.27
CA THR A 343 6.05 -13.76 -1.60
C THR A 343 7.17 -14.70 -1.16
N GLY A 344 7.19 -15.94 -1.65
CA GLY A 344 8.26 -16.90 -1.39
C GLY A 344 8.52 -17.16 0.09
N ASP A 345 9.79 -17.18 0.50
CA ASP A 345 10.20 -17.42 1.88
C ASP A 345 10.63 -16.11 2.57
N LEU A 346 9.67 -15.52 3.31
CA LEU A 346 9.87 -14.29 4.09
C LEU A 346 10.82 -14.45 5.27
N SER A 347 11.22 -15.68 5.62
CA SER A 347 12.23 -15.93 6.65
C SER A 347 13.66 -15.84 6.11
N GLN A 348 13.84 -15.79 4.79
CA GLN A 348 15.15 -15.65 4.16
C GLN A 348 15.61 -14.19 4.08
N PRO A 349 16.92 -13.96 4.19
CA PRO A 349 17.53 -12.68 3.89
C PRO A 349 17.43 -12.37 2.40
N GLY A 350 17.29 -11.08 2.11
CA GLY A 350 17.34 -10.57 0.76
C GLY A 350 18.71 -10.79 0.15
N VAL A 351 18.85 -10.40 -1.11
CA VAL A 351 20.15 -10.50 -1.77
C VAL A 351 21.01 -9.30 -1.40
N SER A 352 22.22 -9.56 -0.95
CA SER A 352 23.18 -8.53 -0.56
C SER A 352 24.61 -9.09 -0.57
N ILE A 353 25.58 -8.26 -0.14
CA ILE A 353 26.93 -8.69 0.20
C ILE A 353 26.95 -9.35 1.59
N GLY A 354 27.82 -10.34 1.78
CA GLY A 354 27.96 -11.07 3.06
C GLY A 354 27.50 -12.53 2.96
N SER A 355 28.07 -13.40 3.79
CA SER A 355 27.77 -14.84 3.77
C SER A 355 26.39 -15.19 4.33
N GLU A 356 25.80 -14.27 5.11
CA GLU A 356 24.48 -14.42 5.71
C GLU A 356 23.36 -14.07 4.74
N TYR A 357 23.64 -13.39 3.63
CA TYR A 357 22.65 -12.96 2.65
C TYR A 357 22.59 -13.89 1.43
N THR A 358 21.46 -13.82 0.71
CA THR A 358 21.35 -14.52 -0.58
C THR A 358 22.38 -13.93 -1.54
N ARG A 359 23.07 -14.80 -2.30
CA ARG A 359 24.21 -14.38 -3.15
C ARG A 359 23.77 -13.46 -4.29
N PRO A 360 24.55 -12.42 -4.64
CA PRO A 360 24.27 -11.55 -5.78
C PRO A 360 24.11 -12.34 -7.09
N GLY A 361 23.11 -11.96 -7.90
CA GLY A 361 22.75 -12.65 -9.14
C GLY A 361 21.86 -13.89 -8.96
N SER A 362 21.50 -14.24 -7.72
CA SER A 362 20.46 -15.24 -7.46
C SER A 362 19.08 -14.65 -7.75
N ARG A 363 18.10 -15.54 -7.95
CA ARG A 363 16.69 -15.14 -8.03
C ARG A 363 16.20 -14.56 -6.70
N SER A 364 15.15 -13.76 -6.76
CA SER A 364 14.50 -13.24 -5.56
C SER A 364 14.01 -14.38 -4.67
N PRO A 365 14.29 -14.35 -3.35
CA PRO A 365 13.71 -15.30 -2.41
C PRO A 365 12.22 -15.03 -2.16
N TYR A 366 11.70 -13.88 -2.60
CA TYR A 366 10.35 -13.42 -2.30
C TYR A 366 9.34 -13.68 -3.43
N GLY A 367 9.50 -14.82 -4.11
CA GLY A 367 8.55 -15.31 -5.10
C GLY A 367 8.31 -14.35 -6.27
N VAL A 368 7.09 -14.39 -6.82
CA VAL A 368 6.68 -13.50 -7.92
C VAL A 368 6.76 -12.03 -7.51
N TRP A 369 6.39 -11.69 -6.28
CA TRP A 369 6.44 -10.30 -5.80
C TRP A 369 7.85 -9.73 -5.85
N GLY A 370 8.83 -10.45 -5.29
CA GLY A 370 10.23 -10.03 -5.31
C GLY A 370 10.85 -10.01 -6.69
N ALA A 371 10.46 -10.94 -7.56
CA ALA A 371 10.85 -10.94 -8.97
C ALA A 371 10.39 -9.66 -9.69
N MET A 372 9.15 -9.23 -9.46
CA MET A 372 8.60 -7.99 -10.04
C MET A 372 9.34 -6.72 -9.58
N GLY A 373 9.99 -6.72 -8.43
CA GLY A 373 10.80 -5.58 -7.98
C GLY A 373 12.25 -5.59 -8.47
N SER A 374 12.73 -6.72 -9.00
CA SER A 374 14.10 -6.86 -9.50
C SER A 374 14.23 -6.40 -10.95
N ARG A 375 15.19 -5.50 -11.22
CA ARG A 375 15.43 -4.97 -12.58
C ARG A 375 16.32 -5.85 -13.47
N ALA A 376 17.11 -6.75 -12.90
CA ALA A 376 18.25 -7.36 -13.59
C ALA A 376 18.62 -8.79 -13.11
N ALA A 377 17.66 -9.58 -12.64
CA ALA A 377 17.87 -10.97 -12.20
C ALA A 377 17.48 -12.02 -13.26
N ARG A 378 17.01 -11.57 -14.44
CA ARG A 378 16.49 -12.35 -15.57
C ARG A 378 15.29 -13.20 -15.19
N GLU A 379 14.49 -12.68 -14.28
CA GLU A 379 13.27 -13.31 -13.80
C GLU A 379 12.12 -12.90 -14.72
N VAL A 380 11.97 -13.64 -15.83
CA VAL A 380 10.84 -13.45 -16.73
C VAL A 380 9.59 -13.96 -16.02
N LEU A 381 8.65 -13.06 -15.73
CA LEU A 381 7.32 -13.43 -15.27
C LEU A 381 6.71 -14.33 -16.34
N ALA A 382 6.45 -15.60 -16.01
CA ALA A 382 5.79 -16.51 -16.94
C ALA A 382 4.37 -15.98 -17.20
N SER A 383 4.14 -15.59 -18.45
CA SER A 383 2.95 -14.97 -19.04
C SER A 383 2.79 -13.47 -18.84
N PRO A 384 2.53 -12.72 -19.93
CA PRO A 384 2.14 -11.33 -19.83
C PRO A 384 0.81 -11.28 -19.10
N ILE A 385 0.60 -10.28 -18.25
CA ILE A 385 -0.73 -9.93 -17.77
C ILE A 385 -1.50 -9.38 -18.99
N THR A 386 -1.79 -10.14 -20.04
CA THR A 386 -2.60 -9.66 -21.15
C THR A 386 -4.05 -9.62 -20.70
N ASN A 387 -4.58 -8.41 -20.56
CA ASN A 387 -5.99 -8.15 -20.83
C ASN A 387 -6.23 -8.57 -22.28
N ASN A 388 -6.68 -9.82 -22.47
CA ASN A 388 -7.46 -10.33 -23.58
C ASN A 388 -7.66 -11.83 -23.35
N ALA A 389 -8.48 -12.17 -22.35
CA ALA A 389 -9.36 -13.31 -22.53
C ALA A 389 -10.50 -12.80 -23.43
N SER A 390 -10.31 -12.97 -24.73
CA SER A 390 -11.43 -12.98 -25.67
C SER A 390 -12.48 -13.95 -25.14
N ILE A 391 -13.74 -13.54 -25.31
CA ILE A 391 -14.95 -14.33 -25.12
C ILE A 391 -14.77 -15.70 -25.80
N GLU A 392 -14.39 -16.72 -25.02
CA GLU A 392 -14.65 -18.12 -25.30
C GLU A 392 -15.14 -18.76 -24.00
N GLU A 393 -16.23 -19.51 -24.13
CA GLU A 393 -17.01 -20.12 -23.05
C GLU A 393 -16.13 -20.91 -22.09
N VAL A 394 -16.17 -20.53 -20.81
CA VAL A 394 -15.76 -21.42 -19.72
C VAL A 394 -16.82 -22.53 -19.61
N VAL A 395 -16.62 -23.59 -20.40
CA VAL A 395 -17.18 -24.91 -20.08
C VAL A 395 -16.56 -25.32 -18.74
N ARG A 396 -17.41 -25.38 -17.72
CA ARG A 396 -17.11 -25.94 -16.40
C ARG A 396 -16.41 -27.28 -16.53
N GLU A 397 -15.15 -27.36 -16.11
CA GLU A 397 -14.54 -28.65 -15.75
C GLU A 397 -15.28 -29.21 -14.53
N GLN A 398 -16.09 -30.24 -14.77
CA GLN A 398 -16.67 -31.06 -13.73
C GLN A 398 -15.54 -31.82 -13.03
N ARG A 399 -15.37 -31.54 -11.74
CA ARG A 399 -14.56 -32.35 -10.83
C ARG A 399 -15.08 -33.80 -10.86
N ASN A 400 -14.21 -34.73 -11.21
CA ASN A 400 -14.48 -36.16 -11.32
C ASN A 400 -15.02 -36.73 -9.98
N PRO A 401 -16.16 -37.48 -9.93
CA PRO A 401 -16.82 -37.85 -8.68
C PRO A 401 -16.13 -38.95 -7.84
N ASP A 402 -15.11 -39.64 -8.35
CA ASP A 402 -14.72 -40.94 -7.80
C ASP A 402 -13.52 -40.95 -6.82
N GLN A 403 -13.16 -39.81 -6.21
CA GLN A 403 -12.09 -39.76 -5.19
C GLN A 403 -12.47 -39.13 -3.84
N ALA A 404 -13.74 -38.96 -3.54
CA ALA A 404 -14.21 -38.50 -2.22
C ALA A 404 -15.01 -39.61 -1.51
N ALA A 405 -14.38 -40.74 -1.23
CA ALA A 405 -14.95 -41.78 -0.39
C ALA A 405 -14.08 -41.96 0.87
N ALA A 406 -14.48 -41.30 1.97
CA ALA A 406 -14.40 -41.74 3.37
C ALA A 406 -14.36 -40.56 4.37
N ALA A 407 -15.46 -39.83 4.49
CA ALA A 407 -15.85 -39.17 5.74
C ALA A 407 -17.37 -38.96 5.68
N GLU A 408 -18.13 -39.62 6.55
CA GLU A 408 -19.58 -39.37 6.67
C GLU A 408 -19.79 -37.91 7.08
N GLU A 409 -20.15 -37.05 6.13
CA GLU A 409 -20.45 -35.64 6.38
C GLU A 409 -21.75 -35.51 7.20
N ARG A 410 -21.63 -35.35 8.51
CA ARG A 410 -22.76 -35.10 9.41
C ARG A 410 -23.27 -33.66 9.25
N TRP A 411 -24.33 -33.51 8.46
CA TRP A 411 -25.12 -32.28 8.36
C TRP A 411 -25.93 -32.06 9.63
N THR A 412 -25.75 -30.90 10.28
CA THR A 412 -26.46 -30.52 11.51
C THR A 412 -27.34 -29.30 11.23
N THR A 413 -28.53 -29.24 11.85
CA THR A 413 -29.38 -28.05 11.81
C THR A 413 -29.09 -27.19 13.03
N TRP A 414 -28.30 -26.14 12.83
CA TRP A 414 -27.94 -25.14 13.83
C TRP A 414 -29.11 -24.19 14.07
N THR A 415 -29.31 -23.78 15.31
CA THR A 415 -30.35 -22.82 15.70
C THR A 415 -29.77 -21.76 16.61
N ASP A 416 -30.32 -20.55 16.51
CA ASP A 416 -30.06 -19.46 17.45
C ASP A 416 -30.65 -19.73 18.84
N HIS A 417 -30.29 -18.89 19.81
CA HIS A 417 -30.74 -18.98 21.20
C HIS A 417 -32.28 -18.98 21.33
N ASP A 418 -32.95 -18.15 20.52
CA ASP A 418 -34.41 -17.96 20.56
C ASP A 418 -35.16 -18.98 19.68
N GLY A 419 -34.45 -19.78 18.88
CA GLY A 419 -34.97 -20.84 18.03
C GLY A 419 -35.71 -20.35 16.77
N GLU A 420 -35.69 -19.05 16.49
CA GLU A 420 -36.36 -18.44 15.33
C GLU A 420 -35.60 -18.69 14.02
N HIS A 421 -34.27 -18.76 14.07
CA HIS A 421 -33.43 -18.93 12.87
C HIS A 421 -32.76 -20.30 12.86
N ARG A 422 -32.87 -21.01 11.72
CA ARG A 422 -32.33 -22.37 11.55
C ARG A 422 -31.46 -22.43 10.30
N LEU A 423 -30.24 -22.95 10.45
CA LEU A 423 -29.28 -23.13 9.36
C LEU A 423 -28.85 -24.60 9.30
N LYS A 424 -29.08 -25.27 8.17
CA LYS A 424 -28.57 -26.63 7.94
C LYS A 424 -27.19 -26.55 7.31
N ALA A 425 -26.16 -26.85 8.10
CA ALA A 425 -24.77 -26.70 7.72
C ALA A 425 -23.89 -27.75 8.41
N LYS A 426 -22.73 -28.05 7.82
CA LYS A 426 -21.67 -28.81 8.49
C LYS A 426 -20.69 -27.84 9.17
N LEU A 427 -20.13 -28.24 10.30
CA LEU A 427 -19.08 -27.46 10.95
C LEU A 427 -17.80 -27.57 10.11
N ASN A 428 -17.32 -26.44 9.58
CA ASN A 428 -16.09 -26.40 8.80
C ASN A 428 -14.87 -26.31 9.74
N ARG A 429 -14.86 -25.27 10.60
CA ARG A 429 -13.82 -25.07 11.63
C ARG A 429 -14.28 -24.07 12.69
N ILE A 430 -13.62 -24.07 13.84
CA ILE A 430 -13.72 -23.00 14.84
C ILE A 430 -12.61 -22.00 14.54
N ILE A 431 -12.96 -20.72 14.38
CA ILE A 431 -12.00 -19.66 13.99
C ILE A 431 -11.25 -19.17 15.24
N ASP A 432 -11.98 -18.95 16.33
CA ASP A 432 -11.49 -18.46 17.61
C ASP A 432 -12.44 -18.91 18.74
N ARG A 433 -12.19 -18.49 19.99
CA ARG A 433 -13.02 -18.88 21.15
C ARG A 433 -14.46 -18.37 21.09
N GLU A 434 -14.78 -17.47 20.16
CA GLU A 434 -16.07 -16.79 20.09
C GLU A 434 -16.80 -17.00 18.76
N THR A 435 -16.18 -17.62 17.74
CA THR A 435 -16.74 -17.72 16.38
C THR A 435 -16.51 -19.09 15.72
N VAL A 436 -17.58 -19.63 15.11
CA VAL A 436 -17.53 -20.85 14.30
C VAL A 436 -17.82 -20.58 12.82
N GLU A 437 -17.20 -21.37 11.95
CA GLU A 437 -17.43 -21.35 10.50
C GLU A 437 -18.25 -22.57 10.09
N LEU A 438 -19.45 -22.33 9.55
CA LEU A 438 -20.41 -23.32 9.12
C LEU A 438 -20.55 -23.32 7.61
N GLU A 439 -20.44 -24.47 6.95
CA GLU A 439 -20.63 -24.59 5.50
C GLU A 439 -22.03 -25.13 5.19
N ASP A 440 -22.82 -24.38 4.41
CA ASP A 440 -24.16 -24.82 4.01
C ASP A 440 -24.14 -25.77 2.80
N SER A 441 -25.31 -26.32 2.45
CA SER A 441 -25.47 -27.26 1.32
C SER A 441 -25.08 -26.70 -0.05
N LYS A 442 -24.85 -25.39 -0.17
CA LYS A 442 -24.43 -24.72 -1.40
C LYS A 442 -22.93 -24.38 -1.38
N GLY A 443 -22.20 -24.79 -0.35
CA GLY A 443 -20.78 -24.50 -0.17
C GLY A 443 -20.49 -23.07 0.30
N ILE A 444 -21.51 -22.37 0.82
CA ILE A 444 -21.33 -21.02 1.37
C ILE A 444 -20.89 -21.14 2.82
N LEU A 445 -19.81 -20.43 3.16
CA LEU A 445 -19.27 -20.37 4.51
C LEU A 445 -19.95 -19.23 5.30
N HIS A 446 -20.56 -19.59 6.41
CA HIS A 446 -21.23 -18.71 7.35
C HIS A 446 -20.39 -18.59 8.62
N ARG A 447 -19.98 -17.38 8.99
CA ARG A 447 -19.30 -17.12 10.26
C ARG A 447 -20.33 -16.73 11.30
N VAL A 448 -20.49 -17.55 12.32
CA VAL A 448 -21.52 -17.40 13.35
C VAL A 448 -20.85 -17.26 14.71
N PRO A 449 -21.08 -16.16 15.44
CA PRO A 449 -20.62 -16.02 16.81
C PRO A 449 -21.27 -17.08 17.72
N LEU A 450 -20.49 -17.75 18.56
CA LEU A 450 -20.93 -18.82 19.45
C LEU A 450 -22.04 -18.35 20.40
N ASN A 451 -21.98 -17.10 20.87
CA ASN A 451 -22.99 -16.51 21.75
C ASN A 451 -24.38 -16.33 21.09
N THR A 452 -24.49 -16.46 19.76
CA THR A 452 -25.76 -16.40 19.04
C THR A 452 -26.43 -17.76 18.89
N LEU A 453 -25.68 -18.85 19.10
CA LEU A 453 -26.19 -20.22 18.99
C LEU A 453 -26.85 -20.67 20.29
N SER A 454 -27.77 -21.64 20.21
CA SER A 454 -28.32 -22.25 21.41
C SER A 454 -27.25 -23.02 22.20
N ASP A 455 -27.38 -23.07 23.54
CA ASP A 455 -26.42 -23.72 24.45
C ASP A 455 -26.06 -25.15 24.03
N ARG A 456 -27.05 -25.89 23.50
CA ARG A 456 -26.84 -27.24 22.97
C ARG A 456 -25.88 -27.26 21.78
N HIS A 457 -25.99 -26.29 20.88
CA HIS A 457 -25.15 -26.20 19.68
C HIS A 457 -23.76 -25.63 19.98
N ILE A 458 -23.63 -24.78 21.01
CA ILE A 458 -22.33 -24.35 21.53
C ILE A 458 -21.54 -25.56 22.04
N ILE A 459 -22.14 -26.39 22.90
CA ILE A 459 -21.51 -27.60 23.44
C ILE A 459 -21.16 -28.58 22.30
N MET A 460 -22.05 -28.75 21.33
CA MET A 460 -21.81 -29.60 20.17
C MET A 460 -20.62 -29.14 19.32
N ALA A 461 -20.48 -27.84 19.07
CA ALA A 461 -19.36 -27.29 18.32
C ALA A 461 -18.01 -27.55 19.02
N VAL A 462 -17.97 -27.33 20.34
CA VAL A 462 -16.76 -27.56 21.14
C VAL A 462 -16.38 -29.04 21.18
N MET A 463 -17.34 -29.94 21.43
CA MET A 463 -17.08 -31.40 21.42
C MET A 463 -16.62 -31.91 20.05
N MET A 464 -17.17 -31.38 18.96
CA MET A 464 -16.75 -31.73 17.60
C MET A 464 -15.33 -31.25 17.31
N HIS A 465 -14.94 -30.07 17.80
CA HIS A 465 -13.59 -29.55 17.65
C HIS A 465 -12.55 -30.35 18.43
N GLU A 466 -12.86 -30.74 19.68
CA GLU A 466 -11.99 -31.62 20.47
C GLU A 466 -11.77 -32.97 19.77
N SER A 467 -12.83 -33.57 19.21
CA SER A 467 -12.71 -34.83 18.44
C SER A 467 -11.87 -34.69 17.16
N GLN A 468 -11.89 -33.52 16.51
CA GLN A 468 -11.07 -33.25 15.32
C GLN A 468 -9.59 -33.04 15.68
N LEU A 469 -9.30 -32.44 16.83
CA LEU A 469 -7.94 -32.29 17.35
C LEU A 469 -7.35 -33.65 17.82
N GLU A 470 -8.17 -34.51 18.43
CA GLU A 470 -7.79 -35.88 18.78
C GLU A 470 -7.51 -36.73 17.52
N ALA A 471 -8.34 -36.59 16.48
CA ALA A 471 -8.12 -37.27 15.20
C ALA A 471 -6.85 -36.75 14.47
N ALA A 472 -6.51 -35.47 14.62
CA ALA A 472 -5.31 -34.87 14.03
C ALA A 472 -4.02 -35.18 14.80
N SER A 473 -4.11 -35.58 16.07
CA SER A 473 -2.97 -35.92 16.93
C SER A 473 -2.68 -37.42 17.04
N ALA A 474 -3.51 -38.27 16.42
CA ALA A 474 -3.24 -39.70 16.31
C ALA A 474 -1.98 -39.96 15.45
N PRO A 475 -0.97 -40.69 15.96
CA PRO A 475 0.26 -40.95 15.21
C PRO A 475 -0.05 -41.79 13.96
N LYS A 476 0.44 -41.33 12.81
CA LYS A 476 0.38 -42.04 11.52
C LYS A 476 1.30 -43.26 11.48
#